data_AF-A0A916W9W2-F1
#
_entry.id   AF-A0A916W9W2-F1
#
_cell.length_a   1.000
_cell.length_b   1.000
_cell.length_c   1.000
_cell.angle_alpha   90.00
_cell.angle_beta   90.00
_cell.angle_gamma   90.00
#
_symmetry.space_group_name_H-M   'P 1'
#
loop_
_entity.id
_entity.type
_entity.pdbx_description
1 polymer ?
#
loop_
_entity_poly.entity_id
_entity_poly.type
_entity_poly.pdbx_seq_one_letter_code
_entity_poly.pdbx_strand_id
1 'polypeptide(L)' 'MKRPIGVQIKGSIYSNDGKDLKHDEFLDAFIEFIDRKGWSFGGGSSQVDEEGNKIDDIV' A
#
# COMPACT_ATOMS: atom_id res chain seq x y z
N MET A 1 -17.30 -24.34 8.09
CA MET A 1 -16.54 -23.32 7.32
C MET A 1 -15.09 -23.33 7.78
N LYS A 2 -14.12 -23.39 6.86
CA LYS A 2 -12.71 -23.12 7.21
C LYS A 2 -12.57 -21.61 7.44
N ARG A 3 -11.87 -21.20 8.49
CA ARG A 3 -11.61 -19.77 8.75
C ARG A 3 -10.56 -19.28 7.74
N PRO A 4 -10.70 -18.07 7.18
CA PRO A 4 -9.66 -17.50 6.33
C PRO A 4 -8.37 -17.30 7.14
N ILE A 5 -7.23 -17.44 6.47
CA ILE A 5 -5.90 -17.11 6.99
C ILE A 5 -5.48 -15.83 6.27
N GLY A 6 -4.89 -14.87 7.00
CA GLY A 6 -4.49 -13.57 6.46
C GLY A 6 -3.07 -13.21 6.83
N VAL A 7 -2.53 -12.21 6.13
CA VAL A 7 -1.25 -11.56 6.43
C VAL A 7 -1.54 -10.15 6.94
N GLN A 8 -0.97 -9.79 8.09
CA GLN A 8 -1.04 -8.42 8.60
C GLN A 8 0.16 -7.63 8.09
N ILE A 9 -0.10 -6.49 7.45
CA ILE A 9 0.93 -5.57 6.96
C ILE A 9 1.02 -4.38 7.92
N LYS A 10 2.23 -4.07 8.37
CA LYS A 10 2.55 -2.90 9.21
C LYS A 10 3.86 -2.29 8.73
N GLY A 11 3.89 -0.97 8.58
CA GLY A 11 5.07 -0.23 8.16
C GLY A 11 4.82 0.64 6.94
N SER A 12 5.88 1.27 6.46
CA SER A 12 5.87 2.20 5.34
C SER A 12 6.88 1.74 4.30
N ILE A 13 6.59 2.04 3.04
CA ILE A 13 7.48 1.82 1.90
C ILE A 13 7.98 3.20 1.47
N TYR A 14 9.28 3.30 1.22
CA TYR A 14 9.93 4.54 0.82
C TYR A 14 10.65 4.32 -0.52
N SER A 15 10.50 5.27 -1.43
CA SER A 15 11.40 5.44 -2.57
C SER A 15 12.77 5.93 -2.11
N ASN A 16 13.83 5.62 -2.86
CA ASN A 16 15.16 6.18 -2.58
C ASN A 16 15.25 7.69 -2.94
N ASP A 17 14.41 8.17 -3.84
CA ASP A 17 14.55 9.47 -4.50
C ASP A 17 13.42 10.46 -4.15
N GLY A 18 12.39 9.98 -3.46
CA GLY A 18 11.18 10.75 -3.10
C GLY A 18 10.28 11.13 -4.27
N LYS A 19 10.55 10.63 -5.49
CA LYS A 19 9.93 11.10 -6.74
C LYS A 19 9.24 10.02 -7.57
N ASP A 20 9.51 8.75 -7.26
CA ASP A 20 9.08 7.58 -8.03
C ASP A 20 8.04 6.72 -7.29
N LEU A 21 7.65 7.09 -6.07
CA LEU A 21 6.60 6.41 -5.32
C LEU A 21 5.39 7.32 -5.12
N LYS A 22 4.51 7.36 -6.13
CA LYS A 22 3.19 7.96 -6.00
C LYS A 22 2.22 6.99 -5.33
N HIS A 23 1.36 7.51 -4.46
CA HIS A 23 0.43 6.68 -3.69
C HIS A 23 -0.54 5.90 -4.57
N ASP A 24 -1.14 6.55 -5.58
CA ASP A 24 -2.08 5.93 -6.51
C ASP A 24 -1.43 4.83 -7.37
N GLU A 25 -0.27 5.12 -7.97
CA GLU A 25 0.46 4.14 -8.80
C GLU A 25 0.86 2.90 -8.00
N PHE A 26 1.30 3.10 -6.75
CA PHE A 26 1.58 2.01 -5.83
C PHE A 26 0.31 1.23 -5.49
N LEU A 27 -0.79 1.92 -5.18
CA LEU A 27 -2.03 1.29 -4.76
C LEU A 27 -2.65 0.46 -5.89
N ASP A 28 -2.64 0.98 -7.12
CA ASP A 28 -3.09 0.26 -8.31
C ASP A 28 -2.28 -1.02 -8.54
N ALA A 29 -0.94 -0.93 -8.52
CA ALA A 29 -0.07 -2.09 -8.69
C ALA A 29 -0.24 -3.11 -7.56
N PHE A 30 -0.42 -2.63 -6.33
CA PHE A 30 -0.65 -3.48 -5.16
C PHE A 30 -2.00 -4.23 -5.27
N ILE A 31 -3.08 -3.54 -5.62
CA ILE A 31 -4.41 -4.16 -5.78
C ILE A 31 -4.40 -5.14 -6.96
N GLU A 32 -3.76 -4.79 -8.09
CA GLU A 32 -3.62 -5.72 -9.22
C GLU A 32 -2.93 -7.03 -8.79
N PHE A 33 -1.87 -6.94 -8.01
CA PHE A 33 -1.18 -8.11 -7.47
C PHE A 33 -2.09 -8.98 -6.57
N ILE A 34 -2.85 -8.36 -5.67
CA ILE A 34 -3.78 -9.05 -4.76
C ILE A 34 -4.88 -9.76 -5.54
N ASP A 35 -5.51 -9.08 -6.50
CA ASP A 35 -6.61 -9.60 -7.30
C ASP A 35 -6.15 -10.76 -8.18
N ARG A 36 -4.96 -10.68 -8.78
CA ARG A 36 -4.39 -11.77 -9.59
C ARG A 36 -4.13 -13.06 -8.80
N LYS A 37 -4.09 -12.98 -7.46
CA LYS A 37 -3.99 -14.15 -6.57
C LYS A 37 -5.34 -14.64 -6.06
N GLY A 38 -6.44 -13.96 -6.40
CA GLY A 38 -7.78 -14.24 -5.88
C GLY A 38 -7.90 -13.94 -4.39
N TRP A 39 -7.11 -12.99 -3.88
CA TRP A 39 -7.15 -12.54 -2.50
C TRP A 39 -8.01 -11.29 -2.37
N SER A 40 -8.15 -10.80 -1.15
CA SER A 40 -8.83 -9.53 -0.90
C SER A 40 -8.04 -8.75 0.13
N PHE A 41 -7.91 -7.45 -0.09
CA PHE A 41 -7.30 -6.53 0.85
C PHE A 41 -8.38 -5.64 1.47
N GLY A 42 -8.35 -5.50 2.79
CA GLY A 42 -9.22 -4.61 3.54
C GLY A 42 -8.39 -3.74 4.47
N GLY A 43 -8.44 -2.42 4.27
CA GLY A 43 -7.65 -1.46 5.03
C GLY A 43 -7.63 -0.08 4.37
N GLY A 44 -6.85 0.82 4.95
CA GLY A 44 -6.54 2.12 4.38
C GLY A 44 -5.04 2.26 4.11
N SER A 45 -4.70 3.08 3.13
CA SER A 45 -3.34 3.50 2.84
C SER A 45 -3.32 5.03 2.72
N SER A 46 -2.15 5.64 2.92
CA SER A 46 -1.94 7.08 2.77
C SER A 46 -0.47 7.31 2.45
N GLN A 47 -0.16 8.39 1.74
CA GLN A 47 1.22 8.82 1.59
C GLN A 47 1.75 9.42 2.89
N VAL A 48 3.01 9.13 3.21
CA VAL A 48 3.69 9.61 4.42
C VAL A 48 5.10 10.10 4.10
N ASP A 49 5.60 11.04 4.91
CA ASP A 49 7.01 11.45 4.91
C ASP A 49 7.89 10.48 5.73
N GLU A 50 9.19 10.76 5.81
CA GLU A 50 10.16 9.94 6.56
C GLU A 50 9.91 9.87 8.06
N GLU A 51 9.18 10.85 8.62
CA GLU A 51 8.77 10.90 10.02
C GLU A 51 7.46 10.13 10.26
N GLY A 52 6.82 9.64 9.21
CA GLY A 52 5.55 8.92 9.24
C GLY A 52 4.33 9.83 9.33
N ASN A 53 4.49 11.14 9.10
CA ASN A 53 3.36 12.06 9.03
C ASN A 53 2.66 11.90 7.70
N LYS A 54 1.33 11.95 7.71
CA LYS A 54 0.53 11.95 6.48
C LYS A 54 0.82 13.23 5.69
N ILE A 55 1.06 13.08 4.39
CA ILE A 55 1.20 14.18 3.44
C ILE A 55 0.12 14.11 2.36
N ASP A 56 -0.04 15.20 1.61
CA ASP A 56 -0.86 15.19 0.40
C ASP A 56 -0.20 14.33 -0.66
N ASP A 57 -1.02 13.65 -1.46
CA ASP A 57 -0.51 12.74 -2.47
C ASP A 57 0.32 13.51 -3.52
N ILE A 58 1.53 13.02 -3.77
CA ILE A 58 2.45 13.62 -4.74
C ILE A 58 1.92 13.30 -6.14
N VAL A 59 1.40 14.32 -6.83
CA VAL A 59 0.88 14.25 -8.21
C VAL A 59 2.01 14.27 -9.24
#